data_AF-A0A3S2Z5S1-F1
#
_entry.id   AF-A0A3S2Z5S1-F1
#
_cell.length_a   1.000
_cell.length_b   1.000
_cell.length_c   1.000
_cell.angle_alpha   90.00
_cell.angle_beta   90.00
_cell.angle_gamma   90.00
#
_symmetry.space_group_name_H-M   'P 1'
#
loop_
_entity.id
_entity.type
_entity.pdbx_description
1 polymer ?
#
loop_
_entity_poly.entity_id
_entity_poly.type
_entity_poly.pdbx_seq_one_letter_code
_entity_poly.pdbx_strand_id
1 'polypeptide(L)' 'MNPDDLEPPKPKTLEQADLDMMSIEALEEYIAEREAEIERAKAKIAGKQSARGVAETFFKS' A
#
# COMPACT_ATOMS: atom_id res chain seq x y z
N MET A 1 12.44 -25.74 6.00
CA MET A 1 11.88 -24.49 5.44
C MET A 1 10.38 -24.68 5.33
N ASN A 2 9.60 -23.98 6.15
CA ASN A 2 8.14 -23.99 6.08
C ASN A 2 7.72 -23.01 4.97
N PRO A 3 6.98 -23.41 3.93
CA PRO A 3 6.55 -22.50 2.87
C PRO A 3 5.66 -21.35 3.34
N ASP A 4 5.07 -21.44 4.55
CA ASP A 4 4.30 -20.35 5.18
C ASP A 4 5.16 -19.25 5.82
N ASP A 5 6.48 -19.45 5.97
CA ASP A 5 7.40 -18.51 6.62
C ASP A 5 8.02 -17.49 5.64
N LEU A 6 7.56 -17.50 4.38
CA LEU A 6 7.95 -16.52 3.38
C LEU A 6 7.03 -15.30 3.44
N GLU A 7 7.11 -14.53 4.54
CA GLU A 7 6.46 -13.23 4.59
C GLU A 7 6.94 -12.40 3.39
N PRO A 8 6.02 -11.85 2.56
CA PRO A 8 6.44 -10.97 1.48
C PRO A 8 7.24 -9.82 2.09
N PRO A 9 8.34 -9.40 1.44
CA PRO A 9 9.20 -8.36 1.98
C PRO A 9 8.37 -7.11 2.25
N LYS A 10 8.43 -6.61 3.50
CA LYS A 10 7.76 -5.37 3.88
C LYS A 10 8.30 -4.26 2.98
N PRO A 11 7.44 -3.39 2.44
CA PRO A 11 7.91 -2.23 1.70
C PRO A 11 8.83 -1.41 2.62
N LYS A 12 9.88 -0.82 2.03
CA LYS A 12 10.74 0.11 2.77
C LYS A 12 9.84 1.18 3.39
N THR A 13 9.93 1.35 4.71
CA THR A 13 9.21 2.39 5.42
C THR A 13 9.61 3.74 4.83
N LEU A 14 8.63 4.56 4.46
CA LEU A 14 8.90 5.97 4.16
C LEU A 14 9.40 6.59 5.47
N GLU A 15 10.62 7.11 5.48
CA GLU A 15 11.12 7.88 6.61
C GLU A 15 10.17 9.07 6.83
N GLN A 16 9.89 9.37 8.11
CA GLN A 16 9.07 10.53 8.44
C GLN A 16 9.84 11.79 8.06
N ALA A 17 9.24 12.62 7.21
CA ALA A 17 9.77 13.92 6.89
C ALA A 17 9.67 14.85 8.12
N ASP A 18 10.66 15.73 8.29
CA ASP A 18 10.59 16.82 9.26
C ASP A 18 9.70 17.94 8.70
N LEU A 19 8.45 17.97 9.16
CA LEU A 19 7.43 18.89 8.67
C LEU A 19 7.63 20.33 9.18
N ASP A 20 8.34 20.52 10.29
CA ASP A 20 8.55 21.84 10.89
C ASP A 20 9.48 22.72 10.03
N MET A 21 10.30 22.09 9.17
CA MET A 21 11.21 22.77 8.24
C MET A 21 10.58 23.06 6.86
N MET A 22 9.35 22.62 6.59
CA MET A 22 8.71 22.75 5.27
C MET A 22 7.89 24.04 5.17
N SER A 23 7.87 24.67 3.99
CA SER A 23 6.92 25.76 3.71
C SER A 23 5.50 25.21 3.52
N ILE A 24 4.50 26.09 3.49
CA ILE A 24 3.10 25.68 3.24
C ILE A 24 2.97 24.98 1.90
N GLU A 25 3.56 25.53 0.84
CA GLU A 25 3.53 24.94 -0.51
C GLU A 25 4.19 23.56 -0.52
N ALA A 26 5.33 23.41 0.18
CA ALA A 26 6.00 22.12 0.29
C ALA A 26 5.17 21.09 1.06
N LEU A 27 4.40 21.51 2.08
CA LEU A 27 3.48 20.64 2.80
C LEU A 27 2.30 20.21 1.92
N GLU A 28 1.76 21.11 1.10
CA GLU A 28 0.69 20.79 0.15
C GLU A 28 1.15 19.76 -0.89
N GLU A 29 2.35 19.96 -1.47
CA GLU A 29 2.96 19.00 -2.39
C GLU A 29 3.22 17.65 -1.71
N TYR A 30 3.78 17.66 -0.50
CA TYR A 30 4.02 16.45 0.28
C TYR A 30 2.73 15.67 0.51
N ILE A 31 1.64 16.34 0.91
CA ILE A 31 0.33 15.71 1.10
C ILE A 31 -0.16 15.08 -0.21
N ALA A 32 -0.13 15.82 -1.32
CA ALA A 32 -0.61 15.34 -2.61
C ALA A 32 0.12 14.04 -3.04
N GLU A 33 1.44 13.97 -2.86
CA GLU A 33 2.20 12.76 -3.15
C GLU A 33 1.83 11.58 -2.23
N ARG A 34 1.62 11.84 -0.93
CA ARG A 34 1.23 10.78 0.01
C ARG A 34 -0.16 10.26 -0.29
N GLU A 35 -1.09 11.12 -0.66
CA GLU A 35 -2.45 10.73 -1.09
C GLU A 35 -2.42 9.89 -2.37
N ALA A 36 -1.60 10.26 -3.35
CA ALA A 36 -1.42 9.46 -4.57
C ALA A 36 -0.88 8.05 -4.26
N GLU A 37 0.05 7.93 -3.32
CA GLU A 37 0.56 6.64 -2.85
C GLU A 37 -0.53 5.81 -2.16
N ILE A 38 -1.35 6.44 -1.32
CA ILE A 38 -2.48 5.79 -0.65
C ILE A 38 -3.46 5.24 -1.69
N GLU A 39 -3.83 6.01 -2.71
CA GLU A 39 -4.73 5.56 -3.77
C GLU A 39 -4.14 4.38 -4.56
N ARG A 40 -2.83 4.43 -4.87
CA ARG A 40 -2.14 3.29 -5.50
C ARG A 40 -2.22 2.03 -4.64
N ALA A 41 -1.99 2.14 -3.33
CA ALA A 41 -2.06 1.04 -2.39
C ALA A 41 -3.49 0.46 -2.31
N LYS A 42 -4.52 1.31 -2.21
CA LYS A 42 -5.93 0.90 -2.23
C LYS A 42 -6.28 0.13 -3.50
N ALA A 43 -5.85 0.61 -4.67
CA ALA A 43 -6.10 -0.08 -5.94
C ALA A 43 -5.48 -1.50 -5.97
N LYS A 44 -4.25 -1.66 -5.44
CA LYS A 44 -3.62 -2.98 -5.32
C LYS A 44 -4.36 -3.90 -4.34
N ILE A 45 -4.86 -3.37 -3.23
CA ILE A 45 -5.66 -4.12 -2.27
C ILE A 45 -6.96 -4.61 -2.92
N ALA A 46 -7.69 -3.72 -3.59
CA ALA A 46 -8.92 -4.07 -4.29
C ALA A 46 -8.69 -5.19 -5.33
N GLY A 47 -7.61 -5.10 -6.11
CA GLY A 47 -7.24 -6.15 -7.06
C GLY A 47 -6.96 -7.50 -6.38
N LYS A 48 -6.25 -7.50 -5.24
CA LYS A 48 -5.97 -8.72 -4.46
C LYS A 48 -7.23 -9.34 -3.86
N GLN A 49 -8.14 -8.50 -3.35
CA GLN A 49 -9.43 -8.96 -2.79
C GLN A 49 -10.32 -9.57 -3.88
N SER A 50 -10.38 -8.96 -5.07
CA SER A 50 -11.11 -9.51 -6.21
C SER A 50 -10.56 -10.88 -6.63
N ALA A 51 -9.24 -11.00 -6.77
CA ALA A 51 -8.59 -12.27 -7.10
C ALA A 51 -8.89 -13.37 -6.06
N ARG A 52 -8.90 -13.01 -4.77
CA ARG A 52 -9.27 -13.93 -3.68
C ARG A 52 -10.73 -14.38 -3.77
N GLY A 53 -11.67 -13.46 -4.01
CA GLY A 53 -13.10 -13.80 -4.14
C GLY A 53 -13.40 -14.72 -5.33
N VAL A 54 -12.71 -14.52 -6.46
CA VAL A 54 -12.81 -15.41 -7.62
C VAL A 54 -12.29 -16.81 -7.28
N ALA A 55 -11.14 -16.92 -6.62
CA ALA A 55 -10.60 -18.20 -6.18
C ALA A 55 -11.55 -18.91 -5.21
N GLU A 56 -12.06 -18.20 -4.20
CA GLU A 56 -13.02 -18.75 -3.24
C GLU A 56 -14.29 -19.27 -3.92
N THR A 57 -14.78 -18.61 -4.97
CA THR A 57 -15.94 -19.09 -5.74
C THR A 57 -15.62 -20.33 -6.58
N PHE A 58 -14.46 -20.34 -7.23
CA PHE A 58 -14.03 -21.45 -8.11
C PHE A 58 -13.77 -22.75 -7.33
N PHE A 59 -13.17 -22.67 -6.13
CA PHE A 59 -12.83 -23.85 -5.33
C PHE A 59 -13.96 -24.35 -4.41
N LYS A 60 -15.07 -23.61 -4.30
CA LYS A 60 -16.27 -24.03 -3.53
C LYS A 60 -17.36 -24.65 -4.41
N SER A 61 -17.13 -24.73 -5.71
CA SER A 61 -18.00 -25.35 -6.72
C SER A 61 -17.65 -26.82 -6.91
#